data_AF-A0A4C1TQW2-F1
#
_entry.id   AF-A0A4C1TQW2-F1
#
_cell.length_a   1.000
_cell.length_b   1.000
_cell.length_c   1.000
_cell.angle_alpha   90.00
_cell.angle_beta   90.00
_cell.angle_gamma   90.00
#
_symmetry.space_group_name_H-M   'P 1'
#
loop_
_entity.id
_entity.type
_entity.pdbx_description
1 polymer ?
#
loop_
_entity_poly.entity_id
_entity_poly.type
_entity_poly.pdbx_seq_one_letter_code
_entity_poly.pdbx_strand_id
1 'polypeptide(L)'
;MKQNISRREFSQFPNLSQVECIDEDIHTYSQHLSALHDDFKTRFEDILTMDIPPWIINPFDETEVANVVLQEELLELSTKEELKVKFRKGYQTFWLQAEIPEKYPGLCEIARKFLIAFPSSYLVERSFSVVTNLLTKKKEQIKHHRAGGFAVIAHKNKA
;
A
#
# COMPACT_ATOMS: atom_id res chain seq x y z
N MET A 1 7.13 9.79 11.47
CA MET A 1 5.67 9.98 11.66
C MET A 1 5.29 9.90 13.14
N LYS A 2 5.40 8.75 13.83
CA LYS A 2 5.09 8.62 15.28
C LYS A 2 5.87 9.60 16.19
N GLN A 3 7.18 9.72 15.97
CA GLN A 3 8.03 10.61 16.77
C GLN A 3 7.65 12.08 16.62
N ASN A 4 7.22 12.48 15.41
CA ASN A 4 6.81 13.85 15.10
C ASN A 4 5.54 14.21 15.89
N ILE A 5 4.52 13.34 15.89
CA ILE A 5 3.28 13.57 16.67
C ILE A 5 3.56 13.66 18.16
N SER A 6 4.45 12.79 18.67
CA SER A 6 4.84 12.82 20.09
C SER A 6 5.57 14.11 20.47
N ARG A 7 6.16 14.81 19.50
CA ARG A 7 6.82 16.12 19.63
C ARG A 7 5.89 17.29 19.28
N ARG A 8 4.59 17.05 19.07
CA ARG A 8 3.60 18.04 18.58
C ARG A 8 3.95 18.65 17.21
N GLU A 9 4.73 17.93 16.41
CA GLU A 9 5.05 18.29 15.02
C GLU A 9 4.01 17.68 14.06
N PHE A 10 2.99 18.48 13.72
CA PHE A 10 1.85 18.04 12.90
C PHE A 10 1.96 18.42 11.42
N SER A 11 3.15 18.70 10.89
CA SER A 11 3.35 19.09 9.49
C SER A 11 2.83 18.05 8.48
N GLN A 12 2.81 16.78 8.87
CA GLN A 12 2.27 15.67 8.07
C GLN A 12 0.74 15.49 8.22
N PHE A 13 0.12 16.23 9.15
CA PHE A 13 -1.27 16.09 9.55
C PHE A 13 -1.93 17.47 9.68
N PRO A 14 -2.26 18.14 8.56
CA PRO A 14 -2.80 19.50 8.56
C PRO A 14 -4.12 19.65 9.34
N ASN A 15 -4.88 18.57 9.50
CA ASN A 15 -6.09 18.56 10.33
C ASN A 15 -5.75 18.54 11.84
N LEU A 16 -4.68 17.86 12.25
CA LEU A 16 -4.24 17.82 13.65
C LEU A 16 -3.61 19.15 14.08
N SER A 17 -2.98 19.89 13.17
CA SER A 17 -2.47 21.24 13.49
C SER A 17 -3.56 22.28 13.76
N GLN A 18 -4.82 21.99 13.41
CA GLN A 18 -5.95 22.91 13.60
C GLN A 18 -6.76 22.62 14.87
N VAL A 19 -6.45 21.53 15.58
CA VAL A 19 -7.21 21.07 16.74
C VAL A 19 -6.33 21.19 17.99
N GLU A 20 -6.89 21.75 19.05
CA GLU A 20 -6.24 21.78 20.34
C GLU A 20 -6.29 20.38 20.94
N CYS A 21 -5.14 19.69 20.94
CA CYS A 21 -5.02 18.30 21.37
C CYS A 21 -4.33 18.24 22.73
N ILE A 22 -4.97 17.58 23.70
CA ILE A 22 -4.38 17.29 25.00
C ILE A 22 -3.41 16.10 24.89
N ASP A 23 -2.49 15.96 25.84
CA ASP A 23 -1.45 14.92 25.79
C ASP A 23 -2.03 13.50 25.75
N GLU A 24 -3.18 13.28 26.38
CA GLU A 24 -3.87 11.99 26.37
C GLU A 24 -4.40 11.62 24.97
N ASP A 25 -4.92 12.60 24.22
CA ASP A 25 -5.36 12.42 22.84
C ASP A 25 -4.17 12.12 21.92
N ILE A 26 -3.06 12.85 22.10
CA ILE A 26 -1.82 12.65 21.33
C ILE A 26 -1.27 11.23 21.60
N HIS A 27 -1.30 10.80 22.86
CA HIS A 27 -0.87 9.46 23.25
C HIS A 27 -1.73 8.38 22.59
N THR A 28 -3.06 8.52 22.69
CA THR A 28 -4.04 7.62 22.08
C THR A 28 -3.85 7.53 20.57
N TYR A 29 -3.66 8.66 19.89
CA TYR A 29 -3.40 8.71 18.46
C TYR A 29 -2.09 8.00 18.08
N SER A 30 -1.02 8.22 18.84
CA SER A 30 0.28 7.56 18.65
C SER A 30 0.19 6.04 18.82
N GLN A 31 -0.60 5.57 19.79
CA GLN A 31 -0.89 4.15 19.98
C GLN A 31 -1.65 3.57 18.77
N HIS A 32 -2.70 4.25 18.30
CA HIS A 32 -3.46 3.81 17.14
C HIS A 32 -2.61 3.74 15.87
N LEU A 33 -1.74 4.73 15.63
CA LEU A 33 -0.81 4.68 14.51
C LEU A 33 0.19 3.52 14.63
N SER A 34 0.62 3.17 15.85
CA SER A 34 1.51 2.04 16.07
C SER A 34 0.79 0.73 15.74
N ALA A 35 -0.42 0.53 16.27
CA ALA A 35 -1.24 -0.64 15.97
C ALA A 35 -1.57 -0.76 14.48
N LEU A 36 -1.88 0.36 13.82
CA LEU A 36 -2.13 0.39 12.37
C LEU A 36 -0.87 0.01 11.60
N HIS A 37 0.29 0.54 11.97
CA HIS A 37 1.54 0.21 11.32
C HIS A 37 1.90 -1.27 11.47
N ASP A 38 1.66 -1.86 12.65
CA ASP A 38 1.92 -3.28 12.89
C ASP A 38 0.92 -4.17 12.14
N ASP A 39 -0.34 -3.76 12.03
CA ASP A 39 -1.34 -4.40 11.18
C ASP A 39 -0.94 -4.36 9.71
N PHE A 40 -0.44 -3.21 9.20
CA PHE A 40 0.10 -3.10 7.84
C PHE A 40 1.30 -4.01 7.61
N LYS A 41 2.25 -4.05 8.56
CA LYS A 41 3.40 -4.95 8.48
C LYS A 41 2.99 -6.40 8.38
N THR A 42 1.99 -6.79 9.17
CA THR A 42 1.49 -8.17 9.19
C THR A 42 0.73 -8.51 7.91
N ARG A 43 -0.16 -7.61 7.45
CA ARG A 43 -0.98 -7.84 6.26
C ARG A 43 -0.19 -7.86 4.96
N PHE A 44 0.89 -7.08 4.89
CA PHE A 44 1.74 -6.95 3.71
C PHE A 44 3.12 -7.56 3.91
N GLU A 45 3.25 -8.52 4.84
CA GLU A 45 4.52 -9.19 5.11
C GLU A 45 5.06 -9.87 3.85
N ASP A 46 4.18 -10.48 3.05
CA ASP A 46 4.50 -11.09 1.75
C ASP A 46 5.13 -10.09 0.77
N ILE A 47 4.61 -8.86 0.71
CA ILE A 47 5.16 -7.78 -0.13
C ILE A 47 6.47 -7.25 0.45
N LEU A 48 6.54 -7.08 1.77
CA LEU A 48 7.73 -6.54 2.45
C LEU A 48 8.92 -7.50 2.41
N THR A 49 8.65 -8.80 2.37
CA THR A 49 9.66 -9.88 2.29
C THR A 49 9.89 -10.36 0.86
N MET A 50 9.19 -9.79 -0.12
CA MET A 50 9.31 -10.17 -1.52
C MET A 50 10.73 -9.91 -2.04
N ASP A 51 11.37 -10.98 -2.52
CA ASP A 51 12.66 -10.88 -3.19
C ASP A 51 12.44 -10.40 -4.63
N ILE A 52 12.84 -9.15 -4.91
CA ILE A 52 12.69 -8.53 -6.21
C ILE A 52 14.01 -8.74 -6.97
N PRO A 53 14.01 -9.49 -8.09
CA PRO A 53 15.20 -9.64 -8.89
C PRO A 53 15.81 -8.28 -9.29
N PRO A 54 17.12 -8.06 -9.08
CA PRO A 54 17.76 -6.76 -9.33
C PRO A 54 17.53 -6.24 -10.75
N TRP A 55 17.50 -7.14 -11.72
CA TRP A 55 17.27 -6.82 -13.13
C TRP A 55 15.89 -6.22 -13.41
N ILE A 56 14.89 -6.40 -12.55
CA ILE A 56 13.59 -5.71 -12.69
C ILE A 56 13.74 -4.22 -12.43
N ILE A 57 14.60 -3.85 -11.48
CA ILE A 57 14.86 -2.44 -11.13
C ILE A 57 15.84 -1.84 -12.14
N ASN A 58 16.89 -2.57 -12.49
CA ASN A 58 17.85 -2.16 -13.51
C ASN A 58 18.30 -3.34 -14.38
N PRO A 59 17.69 -3.53 -15.57
CA PRO A 59 18.02 -4.64 -16.46
C PRO A 59 19.36 -4.45 -17.21
N PHE A 60 20.06 -3.33 -16.99
CA PHE A 60 21.34 -3.03 -17.62
C PHE A 60 22.54 -3.29 -16.70
N ASP A 61 22.31 -3.62 -15.43
CA ASP A 61 23.36 -4.05 -14.53
C ASP A 61 23.66 -5.54 -14.74
N GLU A 62 24.91 -5.94 -14.55
CA GLU A 62 25.31 -7.36 -14.59
C GLU A 62 24.53 -8.15 -13.54
N THR A 63 23.60 -8.97 -14.01
CA THR A 63 22.77 -9.84 -13.19
C THR A 63 22.78 -11.23 -13.80
N GLU A 64 23.10 -12.24 -12.98
CA GLU A 64 23.02 -13.64 -13.35
C GLU A 64 21.66 -14.22 -12.97
N VAL A 65 21.01 -14.88 -13.93
CA VAL A 65 19.72 -15.55 -13.76
C VAL A 65 19.89 -17.02 -14.10
N ALA A 66 19.46 -17.91 -13.20
CA ALA A 66 19.62 -19.35 -13.37
C ALA A 66 18.86 -19.92 -14.58
N ASN A 67 17.82 -19.23 -15.05
CA ASN A 67 17.09 -19.59 -16.24
C ASN A 67 17.83 -19.09 -17.49
N VAL A 68 18.33 -20.03 -18.29
CA VAL A 68 19.11 -19.75 -19.51
C VAL A 68 18.37 -18.83 -20.48
N VAL A 69 17.06 -19.02 -20.68
CA VAL A 69 16.27 -18.20 -21.60
C VAL A 69 16.19 -16.75 -21.12
N LEU A 70 16.02 -16.55 -19.81
CA LEU A 70 16.00 -15.20 -19.23
C LEU A 70 17.39 -14.55 -19.27
N GLN A 71 18.44 -15.34 -19.08
CA GLN A 71 19.81 -14.86 -19.15
C GLN A 71 20.17 -14.38 -20.56
N GLU A 72 19.75 -15.12 -21.60
CA GLU A 72 19.91 -14.72 -23.00
C GLU A 72 19.16 -13.41 -23.30
N GLU A 73 17.89 -13.30 -22.86
CA GLU A 73 17.10 -12.07 -23.02
C GLU A 73 17.76 -10.86 -22.31
N LEU A 74 18.28 -11.05 -21.09
CA LEU A 74 18.98 -9.99 -20.33
C LEU A 74 20.28 -9.57 -20.99
N LEU A 75 21.06 -10.54 -21.48
CA LEU A 75 22.31 -10.25 -22.18
C LEU A 75 22.02 -9.46 -23.45
N GLU A 76 21.02 -9.85 -24.24
CA GLU A 76 20.65 -9.08 -25.41
C GLU A 76 20.17 -7.68 -25.02
N LEU A 77 19.26 -7.56 -24.05
CA LEU A 77 18.69 -6.28 -23.61
C LEU A 77 19.78 -5.32 -23.13
N SER A 78 20.70 -5.80 -22.29
CA SER A 78 21.76 -4.98 -21.67
C SER A 78 22.70 -4.33 -22.70
N THR A 79 22.87 -4.98 -23.87
CA THR A 79 23.67 -4.45 -24.99
C THR A 79 22.98 -3.38 -25.83
N LYS A 80 21.66 -3.19 -25.69
CA LYS A 80 20.91 -2.21 -26.49
C LYS A 80 20.97 -0.81 -25.86
N GLU A 81 21.89 0.01 -26.35
CA GLU A 81 22.07 1.38 -25.87
C GLU A 81 20.83 2.26 -26.09
N GLU A 82 20.06 2.02 -27.16
CA GLU A 82 18.78 2.70 -27.41
C GLU A 82 17.77 2.49 -26.27
N LEU A 83 17.76 1.28 -25.70
CA LEU A 83 16.87 0.93 -24.59
C LEU A 83 17.31 1.60 -23.29
N LYS A 84 18.62 1.81 -23.06
CA LYS A 84 19.11 2.61 -21.93
C LYS A 84 18.60 4.03 -21.95
N VAL A 85 18.50 4.64 -23.14
CA VAL A 85 17.93 5.99 -23.29
C VAL A 85 16.45 5.97 -22.89
N LYS A 86 15.68 4.97 -23.34
CA LYS A 86 14.26 4.83 -22.97
C LYS A 86 14.08 4.55 -21.46
N PHE A 87 15.01 3.81 -20.85
CA PHE A 87 15.01 3.49 -19.42
C PHE A 87 15.19 4.71 -18.51
N ARG A 88 15.76 5.83 -18.99
CA ARG A 88 15.87 7.07 -18.18
C ARG A 88 14.53 7.62 -17.68
N LYS A 89 13.41 7.17 -18.26
CA LYS A 89 12.05 7.49 -17.79
C LYS A 89 11.58 6.62 -16.61
N GLY A 90 12.43 5.72 -16.11
CA GLY A 90 12.18 4.81 -14.99
C GLY A 90 11.77 3.40 -15.40
N TYR A 91 12.05 2.42 -14.54
CA TYR A 91 11.80 0.99 -14.80
C TYR A 91 10.32 0.68 -15.06
N GLN A 92 9.40 1.35 -14.35
CA GLN A 92 7.95 1.15 -14.51
C GLN A 92 7.49 1.47 -15.93
N THR A 93 7.91 2.63 -16.46
CA THR A 93 7.54 3.05 -17.81
C THR A 93 8.28 2.23 -18.86
N PHE A 94 9.49 1.77 -18.56
CA PHE A 94 10.28 0.88 -19.41
C PHE A 94 9.56 -0.45 -19.68
N TRP A 95 9.20 -1.20 -18.63
CA TRP A 95 8.56 -2.52 -18.77
C TRP A 95 7.14 -2.48 -19.36
N LEU A 96 6.50 -1.31 -19.36
CA LEU A 96 5.15 -1.10 -19.91
C LEU A 96 5.16 -0.67 -21.39
N GLN A 97 6.32 -0.50 -22.02
CA GLN A 97 6.40 -0.15 -23.45
C GLN A 97 5.92 -1.30 -24.33
N ALA A 98 5.22 -1.00 -25.42
CA ALA A 98 4.67 -2.02 -26.33
C ALA A 98 5.74 -2.90 -26.99
N GLU A 99 6.94 -2.37 -27.24
CA GLU A 99 8.03 -3.06 -27.93
C GLU A 99 8.76 -4.09 -27.03
N ILE A 100 8.75 -3.91 -25.71
CA ILE A 100 9.53 -4.76 -24.78
C ILE A 100 8.93 -6.17 -24.66
N PRO A 101 7.59 -6.35 -24.52
CA PRO A 101 6.96 -7.67 -24.47
C PRO A 101 7.14 -8.53 -25.72
N GLU A 102 7.29 -7.90 -26.90
CA GLU A 102 7.50 -8.62 -28.16
C GLU A 102 8.93 -9.15 -28.27
N LYS A 103 9.91 -8.39 -27.76
CA LYS A 103 11.35 -8.73 -27.85
C LYS A 103 11.86 -9.54 -26.68
N TYR A 104 11.33 -9.30 -25.49
CA TYR A 104 11.77 -9.91 -24.23
C TYR A 104 10.58 -10.46 -23.44
N PRO A 105 9.83 -11.43 -24.03
CA PRO A 105 8.60 -11.93 -23.45
C PRO A 105 8.82 -12.58 -22.07
N GLY A 106 9.93 -13.31 -21.87
CA GLY A 106 10.23 -13.97 -20.60
C GLY A 106 10.46 -12.98 -19.46
N LEU A 107 11.28 -11.96 -19.71
CA LEU A 107 11.53 -10.88 -18.76
C LEU A 107 10.25 -10.09 -18.46
N CYS A 108 9.47 -9.76 -19.49
CA CYS A 108 8.21 -9.03 -19.32
C CYS A 108 7.17 -9.81 -18.51
N GLU A 109 7.07 -11.13 -18.70
CA GLU A 109 6.12 -11.95 -17.96
C GLU A 109 6.40 -11.88 -16.44
N ILE A 110 7.67 -11.93 -16.06
CA ILE A 110 8.08 -11.86 -14.66
C ILE A 110 7.96 -10.42 -14.14
N ALA A 111 8.52 -9.43 -14.83
CA ALA A 111 8.48 -8.03 -14.41
C ALA A 111 7.05 -7.54 -14.15
N ARG A 112 6.08 -7.94 -14.97
CA ARG A 112 4.66 -7.59 -14.77
C ARG A 112 4.08 -8.15 -13.48
N LYS A 113 4.44 -9.38 -13.07
CA LYS A 113 3.95 -9.97 -11.81
C LYS A 113 4.33 -9.09 -10.62
N PHE A 114 5.57 -8.61 -10.59
CA PHE A 114 6.05 -7.69 -9.55
C PHE A 114 5.43 -6.30 -9.64
N LEU A 115 5.27 -5.74 -10.85
CA LEU A 115 4.71 -4.41 -11.05
C LEU A 115 3.19 -4.32 -10.75
N ILE A 116 2.44 -5.40 -10.97
CA ILE A 116 0.99 -5.46 -10.76
C ILE A 116 0.62 -5.86 -9.31
N ALA A 117 1.48 -6.60 -8.62
CA ALA A 117 1.24 -7.01 -7.24
C ALA A 117 1.03 -5.81 -6.29
N PHE A 118 1.77 -4.72 -6.50
CA PHE A 118 1.69 -3.53 -5.65
C PHE A 118 0.37 -2.75 -5.77
N PRO A 119 -0.12 -2.40 -6.98
CA PRO A 119 -1.40 -1.70 -7.11
C PRO A 119 -2.60 -2.57 -6.73
N SER A 120 -2.58 -3.86 -7.04
CA SER A 120 -3.75 -4.74 -6.85
C SER A 120 -4.03 -5.03 -5.37
N SER A 121 -3.01 -5.37 -4.58
CA SER A 121 -3.15 -5.58 -3.13
C SER A 121 -3.63 -4.31 -2.41
N TYR A 122 -3.03 -3.15 -2.73
CA TYR A 122 -3.41 -1.87 -2.16
C TYR A 122 -4.85 -1.47 -2.51
N LEU A 123 -5.27 -1.64 -3.76
CA LEU A 123 -6.63 -1.28 -4.20
C LEU A 123 -7.69 -2.20 -3.60
N VAL A 124 -7.44 -3.51 -3.58
CA VAL A 124 -8.33 -4.50 -2.98
C VAL A 124 -8.48 -4.23 -1.48
N GLU A 125 -7.37 -4.05 -0.76
CA GLU A 125 -7.41 -3.78 0.68
C GLU A 125 -8.07 -2.44 1.02
N ARG A 126 -7.79 -1.38 0.24
CA ARG A 126 -8.53 -0.11 0.40
C ARG A 126 -10.01 -0.28 0.22
N SER A 127 -10.44 -1.03 -0.78
CA SER A 127 -11.87 -1.27 -1.02
C SER A 127 -12.50 -2.05 0.14
N PHE A 128 -11.84 -3.08 0.67
CA PHE A 128 -12.31 -3.82 1.85
C PHE A 128 -12.31 -2.96 3.12
N SER A 129 -11.28 -2.16 3.35
CA SER A 129 -11.20 -1.22 4.49
C SER A 129 -12.33 -0.19 4.47
N VAL A 130 -12.68 0.34 3.30
CA VAL A 130 -13.83 1.25 3.16
C VAL A 130 -15.14 0.52 3.50
N VAL A 131 -15.31 -0.71 3.01
CA VAL A 131 -16.52 -1.52 3.28
C VAL A 131 -16.64 -1.88 4.77
N THR A 132 -15.56 -2.31 5.41
CA THR A 132 -15.56 -2.65 6.85
C THR A 132 -15.85 -1.42 7.70
N ASN A 133 -15.26 -0.26 7.39
CA ASN A 133 -15.54 1.00 8.07
C ASN A 133 -17.02 1.42 7.92
N LEU A 134 -17.60 1.27 6.72
CA LEU A 134 -19.02 1.57 6.48
C LEU A 134 -19.94 0.66 7.30
N LEU A 135 -19.63 -0.65 7.35
CA LEU A 135 -20.39 -1.62 8.12
C LEU A 135 -20.32 -1.34 9.62
N THR A 136 -19.14 -1.00 10.13
CA THR A 136 -18.94 -0.65 11.55
C THR A 136 -19.72 0.61 11.91
N LYS A 137 -19.64 1.67 11.09
CA LYS A 137 -20.39 2.91 11.32
C LYS A 137 -21.90 2.68 11.33
N LYS A 138 -22.42 1.86 10.40
CA LYS A 138 -23.85 1.50 10.35
C LYS A 138 -24.28 0.71 11.60
N LYS A 139 -23.44 -0.21 12.09
CA LYS A 139 -23.70 -0.96 13.33
C LYS A 139 -23.76 -0.05 14.55
N GLU A 140 -22.83 0.89 14.68
CA GLU A 140 -22.83 1.84 15.81
C GLU A 140 -24.05 2.77 15.77
N GLN A 141 -24.50 3.22 14.58
CA GLN A 141 -25.76 3.98 14.45
C GLN A 141 -26.99 3.18 14.89
N ILE A 142 -27.06 1.89 14.54
CA ILE A 142 -28.18 1.02 14.94
C ILE A 142 -28.18 0.80 16.45
N LYS A 143 -27.01 0.59 17.08
CA LYS A 143 -26.90 0.47 18.53
C LYS A 143 -27.36 1.74 19.24
N HIS A 144 -26.96 2.91 18.73
CA HIS A 144 -27.38 4.20 19.28
C HIS A 144 -28.90 4.42 19.15
N HIS A 145 -29.49 4.11 17.99
CA HIS A 145 -30.95 4.18 17.78
C HIS A 145 -31.72 3.20 18.67
N ARG A 146 -31.23 1.97 18.85
CA ARG A 146 -31.86 0.99 19.74
C ARG A 146 -31.77 1.43 21.20
N ALA A 147 -30.61 1.92 21.66
CA ALA A 147 -30.44 2.44 23.02
C ALA A 147 -31.38 3.63 23.32
N GLY A 148 -31.56 4.55 22.36
CA GLY A 148 -32.55 5.62 22.46
C GLY A 148 -34.00 5.13 22.47
N GLY A 149 -34.33 4.11 21.66
CA GLY A 149 -35.65 3.49 21.63
C GLY A 149 -36.04 2.78 22.94
N PHE A 150 -35.10 2.06 23.57
CA PHE A 150 -35.34 1.43 24.87
C PHE A 150 -35.54 2.45 26.01
N ALA A 151 -34.85 3.60 25.97
CA ALA A 151 -35.03 4.68 26.93
C ALA A 151 -36.42 5.34 26.82
N VAL A 152 -36.96 5.50 25.60
CA VAL A 152 -38.30 6.05 25.37
C VAL A 152 -39.41 5.07 25.79
N ILE A 153 -39.21 3.77 25.62
CA ILE A 153 -40.18 2.74 26.05
C ILE A 153 -40.19 2.60 27.58
N ALA A 154 -39.03 2.71 28.25
CA ALA A 154 -38.95 2.67 29.71
C ALA A 154 -39.65 3.85 30.38
N HIS A 155 -39.72 5.02 29.73
CA HIS A 155 -40.42 6.20 30.25
C HIS A 155 -41.96 6.12 30.12
N LYS A 156 -42.48 5.31 29.20
CA LYS A 156 -43.93 5.10 29.00
C LYS A 156 -44.54 4.01 29.90
N ASN A 157 -43.74 3.14 30.51
CA ASN A 157 -44.20 2.07 31.41
C ASN A 157 -44.12 2.46 32.90
N LYS A 158 -43.99 3.76 33.22
CA LYS A 158 -43.90 4.29 34.58
C LYS A 158 -44.98 5.33 34.92
N ALA A 159 -46.04 5.41 34.12
CA ALA A 159 -47.22 6.23 34.39
C ALA A 159 -48.42 5.33 34.72
#